data_AF-A0A7F5RFU7-F1
#
_entry.id   AF-A0A7F5RFU7-F1
#
_cell.length_a   1.000
_cell.length_b   1.000
_cell.length_c   1.000
_cell.angle_alpha   90.00
_cell.angle_beta   90.00
_cell.angle_gamma   90.00
#
_symmetry.space_group_name_H-M   'P 1'
#
loop_
_entity.id
_entity.type
_entity.pdbx_description
1 polymer ?
#
loop_
_entity_poly.entity_id
_entity_poly.type
_entity_poly.pdbx_seq_one_letter_code
_entity_poly.pdbx_strand_id
1 'polypeptide(L)'
;MDNFSDYFNSTLLSDVHQDEKFVDTWIIVVFFIFLTIGMCLNLVVFLVLLQTKRNGILSTVLQLAGIDVITTYVAVMEIWALNHHSWCFSENICPIFLGSEILFNTLILYLTICINFHVISKSNLHEFEMQNSIKNPLTANNDDDDDSSKSLIGRTSNQKSYRNITINYQNKKSSISVIFPSVLLWFICLSISIPEFSLSSAVKLKNHFTMCTVVDIYFNKLMQHLLVVFRILIPLPLLLLLMITVAAMYLRSKKVDDDTGKNILDKKTENIKSILVFSFILSAIGVISSFPRQFISVMHLMNQKFENDNIVGFKMVPLENVFTSYLIITIIGIIYYSAGTFRGILYVVMLPEMKNVLRYKITFCNNRNNNKNSI
;
A
#
# COMPACT_ATOMS: atom_id res chain seq x y z
N MET A 1 37.31 7.10 40.27
CA MET A 1 37.24 7.20 38.79
C MET A 1 35.78 7.33 38.33
N ASP A 2 34.86 7.65 39.25
CA ASP A 2 33.41 7.65 39.03
C ASP A 2 32.83 9.04 38.69
N ASN A 3 33.55 10.12 39.00
CA ASN A 3 33.06 11.48 38.75
C ASN A 3 33.16 11.94 37.29
N PHE A 4 33.88 11.21 36.42
CA PHE A 4 34.02 11.59 35.00
C PHE A 4 32.88 11.04 34.14
N SER A 5 32.28 9.91 34.54
CA SER A 5 31.11 9.31 33.88
C SER A 5 29.84 10.12 34.12
N ASP A 6 29.64 10.58 35.35
CA ASP A 6 28.47 11.39 35.71
C ASP A 6 28.51 12.80 35.11
N TYR A 7 29.71 13.41 35.02
CA TYR A 7 29.84 14.71 34.36
C TYR A 7 29.57 14.57 32.85
N PHE A 8 30.17 13.58 32.18
CA PHE A 8 29.98 13.39 30.73
C PHE A 8 28.54 13.03 30.34
N ASN A 9 27.84 12.24 31.17
CA ASN A 9 26.42 11.94 30.96
C ASN A 9 25.52 13.15 31.26
N SER A 10 25.86 14.00 32.23
CA SER A 10 25.05 15.18 32.52
C SER A 10 25.18 16.29 31.47
N THR A 11 26.39 16.54 30.95
CA THR A 11 26.61 17.59 29.95
C THR A 11 26.14 17.18 28.55
N LEU A 12 26.28 15.89 28.19
CA LEU A 12 25.82 15.39 26.90
C LEU A 12 24.29 15.22 26.85
N LEU A 13 23.63 15.01 28.00
CA LEU A 13 22.16 15.01 28.09
C LEU A 13 21.58 16.43 28.19
N SER A 14 22.31 17.39 28.77
CA SER A 14 21.88 18.79 28.83
C SER A 14 22.05 19.53 27.50
N ASP A 15 23.14 19.28 26.76
CA ASP A 15 23.40 19.94 25.47
C ASP A 15 22.54 19.39 24.32
N VAL A 16 22.01 18.16 24.43
CA VAL A 16 21.07 17.61 23.43
C VAL A 16 19.67 18.23 23.57
N HIS A 17 19.31 18.79 24.73
CA HIS A 17 17.96 19.29 25.00
C HIS A 17 17.79 20.82 24.87
N GLN A 18 18.85 21.59 24.64
CA GLN A 18 18.77 23.05 24.76
C GLN A 18 18.46 23.83 23.47
N ASP A 19 18.37 23.17 22.30
CA ASP A 19 18.02 23.83 21.03
C ASP A 19 17.18 22.94 20.09
N GLU A 20 16.29 22.11 20.64
CA GLU A 20 15.36 21.34 19.80
C GLU A 20 14.27 22.25 19.24
N LYS A 21 14.47 22.66 18.00
CA LYS A 21 13.49 23.44 17.23
C LYS A 21 12.20 22.65 17.09
N PHE A 22 11.14 23.15 17.70
CA PHE A 22 9.79 22.68 17.48
C PHE A 22 9.40 22.84 16.00
N VAL A 23 8.58 21.92 15.51
CA VAL A 23 7.85 22.17 14.27
C VAL A 23 6.81 23.23 14.58
N ASP A 24 6.81 24.31 13.79
CA ASP A 24 5.85 25.39 14.00
C ASP A 24 4.41 24.84 14.03
N THR A 25 3.62 25.30 14.99
CA THR A 25 2.24 24.83 15.21
C THR A 25 1.37 24.93 13.96
N TRP A 26 1.61 25.93 13.10
CA TRP A 26 0.86 26.09 11.85
C TRP A 26 1.08 24.93 10.87
N ILE A 27 2.28 24.33 10.81
CA ILE A 27 2.59 23.18 9.95
C ILE A 27 1.77 21.98 10.40
N ILE A 28 1.70 21.74 11.71
CA ILE A 28 0.95 20.64 12.31
C ILE A 28 -0.56 20.79 12.04
N VAL A 29 -1.09 22.01 12.19
CA VAL A 29 -2.51 22.30 11.88
C VAL A 29 -2.82 22.06 10.41
N VAL A 30 -1.99 22.57 9.49
CA VAL A 30 -2.15 22.35 8.05
C VAL A 30 -2.08 20.86 7.71
N PHE A 31 -1.17 20.12 8.34
CA PHE A 31 -1.06 18.68 8.19
C PHE A 31 -2.33 17.95 8.64
N PHE A 32 -2.92 18.30 9.80
CA PHE A 32 -4.16 17.66 10.25
C PHE A 32 -5.36 17.98 9.37
N ILE A 33 -5.44 19.19 8.80
CA ILE A 33 -6.46 19.51 7.80
C ILE A 33 -6.27 18.62 6.57
N PHE A 34 -5.04 18.50 6.07
CA PHE A 34 -4.71 17.65 4.92
C PHE A 34 -5.02 16.17 5.17
N LEU A 35 -4.70 15.67 6.37
CA LEU A 35 -5.00 14.31 6.78
C LEU A 35 -6.51 14.05 6.86
N THR A 36 -7.29 15.01 7.35
CA THR A 36 -8.75 14.92 7.41
C THR A 36 -9.37 14.86 6.01
N ILE A 37 -8.86 15.66 5.07
CA ILE A 37 -9.27 15.59 3.66
C ILE A 37 -8.98 14.20 3.10
N GLY A 38 -7.79 13.65 3.37
CA GLY A 38 -7.41 12.30 2.97
C GLY A 38 -8.32 11.22 3.55
N MET A 39 -8.66 11.31 4.85
CA MET A 39 -9.60 10.39 5.51
C MET A 39 -10.97 10.41 4.83
N CYS A 40 -11.52 11.60 4.58
CA CYS A 40 -12.79 11.75 3.88
C CYS A 40 -12.75 11.15 2.46
N LEU A 41 -11.68 11.42 1.70
CA LEU A 41 -11.49 10.86 0.36
C LEU A 41 -11.43 9.32 0.39
N ASN A 42 -10.61 8.74 1.27
CA ASN A 42 -10.49 7.29 1.39
C ASN A 42 -11.79 6.64 1.87
N LEU A 43 -12.55 7.29 2.76
CA LEU A 43 -13.86 6.81 3.18
C LEU A 43 -14.87 6.81 2.03
N VAL A 44 -14.92 7.88 1.22
CA VAL A 44 -15.78 7.92 0.02
C VAL A 44 -15.39 6.81 -0.96
N VAL A 45 -14.08 6.62 -1.21
CA VAL A 45 -13.58 5.53 -2.07
C VAL A 45 -14.02 4.18 -1.51
N PHE A 46 -13.84 3.95 -0.21
CA PHE A 46 -14.24 2.72 0.46
C PHE A 46 -15.74 2.42 0.29
N LEU A 47 -16.60 3.40 0.56
CA LEU A 47 -18.06 3.27 0.43
C LEU A 47 -18.50 3.02 -1.01
N VAL A 48 -17.87 3.68 -1.98
CA VAL A 48 -18.16 3.46 -3.41
C VAL A 48 -17.73 2.06 -3.83
N LEU A 49 -16.53 1.61 -3.42
CA LEU A 49 -16.01 0.29 -3.75
C LEU A 49 -16.77 -0.87 -3.08
N LEU A 50 -17.46 -0.61 -1.96
CA LEU A 50 -18.38 -1.58 -1.37
C LEU A 50 -19.61 -1.85 -2.25
N GLN A 51 -20.03 -0.87 -3.05
CA GLN A 51 -21.23 -0.94 -3.88
C GLN A 51 -20.95 -1.42 -5.31
N THR A 52 -19.69 -1.46 -5.74
CA THR A 52 -19.31 -1.94 -7.08
C THR A 52 -19.06 -3.44 -7.13
N LYS A 53 -19.20 -4.00 -8.33
CA LYS A 53 -18.86 -5.41 -8.58
C LYS A 53 -17.37 -5.61 -8.32
N ARG A 54 -17.04 -6.51 -7.39
CA ARG A 54 -15.65 -6.72 -6.93
C ARG A 54 -14.82 -7.43 -7.99
N ASN A 55 -13.86 -6.71 -8.54
CA ASN A 55 -12.70 -7.27 -9.23
C ASN A 55 -11.55 -7.49 -8.24
N GLY A 56 -10.60 -8.37 -8.56
CA GLY A 56 -9.45 -8.68 -7.68
C GLY A 56 -8.71 -7.44 -7.19
N ILE A 57 -8.34 -6.53 -8.11
CA ILE A 57 -7.68 -5.25 -7.78
C ILE A 57 -8.56 -4.38 -6.89
N LEU A 58 -9.85 -4.24 -7.22
CA LEU A 58 -10.78 -3.42 -6.44
C LEU A 58 -10.95 -3.95 -5.02
N SER A 59 -10.93 -5.27 -4.84
CA SER A 59 -11.00 -5.91 -3.52
C SER A 59 -9.77 -5.58 -2.67
N THR A 60 -8.59 -5.49 -3.27
CA THR A 60 -7.36 -5.11 -2.55
C THR A 60 -7.30 -3.61 -2.30
N VAL A 61 -7.72 -2.78 -3.26
CA VAL A 61 -7.83 -1.32 -3.10
C VAL A 61 -8.86 -0.95 -2.02
N LEU A 62 -9.98 -1.69 -1.93
CA LEU A 62 -10.97 -1.52 -0.86
C LEU A 62 -10.34 -1.74 0.52
N GLN A 63 -9.54 -2.80 0.69
CA GLN A 63 -8.82 -3.06 1.94
C GLN A 63 -7.83 -1.94 2.25
N LEU A 64 -7.08 -1.49 1.24
CA LEU A 64 -6.08 -0.43 1.40
C LEU A 64 -6.72 0.91 1.78
N ALA A 65 -7.84 1.28 1.15
CA ALA A 65 -8.61 2.47 1.52
C ALA A 65 -9.17 2.39 2.94
N GLY A 66 -9.62 1.21 3.37
CA GLY A 66 -10.06 0.99 4.76
C GLY A 66 -8.92 1.17 5.76
N ILE A 67 -7.74 0.61 5.46
CA ILE A 67 -6.54 0.77 6.29
C ILE A 67 -6.10 2.24 6.34
N ASP A 68 -6.16 2.96 5.21
CA ASP A 68 -5.80 4.38 5.16
C ASP A 68 -6.68 5.24 6.08
N VAL A 69 -7.98 4.93 6.19
CA VAL A 69 -8.89 5.60 7.14
C VAL A 69 -8.49 5.31 8.59
N ILE A 70 -8.15 4.06 8.92
CA ILE A 70 -7.80 3.69 10.30
C ILE A 70 -6.42 4.22 10.69
N THR A 71 -5.48 4.25 9.74
CA THR A 71 -4.12 4.78 9.92
C THR A 71 -4.12 6.27 10.30
N THR A 72 -5.17 7.02 9.95
CA THR A 72 -5.35 8.41 10.40
C THR A 72 -5.31 8.53 11.92
N TYR A 73 -5.87 7.58 12.67
CA TYR A 73 -5.79 7.60 14.13
C TYR A 73 -4.35 7.43 14.62
N VAL A 74 -3.58 6.49 14.05
CA VAL A 74 -2.17 6.29 14.40
C VAL A 74 -1.36 7.55 14.12
N ALA A 75 -1.60 8.19 12.96
CA ALA A 75 -0.94 9.44 12.59
C ALA A 75 -1.19 10.57 13.60
N VAL A 76 -2.44 10.73 14.06
CA VAL A 76 -2.78 11.74 15.07
C VAL A 76 -2.03 11.48 16.37
N MET A 77 -2.04 10.24 16.87
CA MET A 77 -1.35 9.89 18.11
C MET A 77 0.16 10.10 18.01
N GLU A 78 0.78 9.67 16.91
CA GLU A 78 2.23 9.79 16.70
C GLU A 78 2.67 11.25 16.62
N ILE A 79 2.04 12.05 15.74
CA ILE A 79 2.43 13.45 15.55
C ILE A 79 2.16 14.27 16.82
N TRP A 80 1.08 13.96 17.55
CA TRP A 80 0.80 14.61 18.82
C TRP A 80 1.85 14.29 19.89
N ALA A 81 2.25 13.02 20.00
CA ALA A 81 3.28 12.58 20.94
C ALA A 81 4.66 13.16 20.59
N LEU A 82 5.02 13.20 19.30
CA LEU A 82 6.26 13.83 18.81
C LEU A 82 6.30 15.32 19.13
N ASN A 83 5.18 16.04 18.97
CA ASN A 83 5.12 17.47 19.28
C ASN A 83 5.27 17.79 20.78
N HIS A 84 4.81 16.89 21.66
CA HIS A 84 4.93 17.06 23.11
C HIS A 84 6.20 16.43 23.68
N HIS A 85 7.03 15.78 22.85
CA HIS A 85 8.20 15.01 23.26
C HIS A 85 7.91 14.01 24.40
N SER A 86 6.66 13.54 24.48
CA SER A 86 6.16 12.72 25.59
C SER A 86 4.86 12.02 25.18
N TRP A 87 4.65 10.84 25.72
CA TRP A 87 3.41 10.10 25.61
C TRP A 87 2.35 10.70 26.54
N CYS A 88 1.47 11.52 25.97
CA CYS A 88 0.39 12.20 26.70
C CYS A 88 -0.88 11.35 26.86
N PHE A 89 -0.93 10.15 26.28
CA PHE A 89 -2.12 9.31 26.29
C PHE A 89 -2.11 8.31 27.45
N SER A 90 -3.25 7.67 27.69
CA SER A 90 -3.37 6.62 28.71
C SER A 90 -2.38 5.49 28.46
N GLU A 91 -1.88 4.88 29.54
CA GLU A 91 -0.97 3.74 29.51
C GLU A 91 -1.59 2.55 28.72
N ASN A 92 -2.90 2.37 28.79
CA ASN A 92 -3.64 1.34 28.05
C ASN A 92 -3.68 1.55 26.53
N ILE A 93 -3.41 2.78 26.06
CA ILE A 93 -3.44 3.12 24.64
C ILE A 93 -2.09 2.84 23.97
N CYS A 94 -0.99 2.83 24.74
CA CYS A 94 0.35 2.59 24.21
C CYS A 94 0.43 1.25 23.44
N PRO A 95 -0.09 0.13 23.97
CA PRO A 95 -0.07 -1.13 23.23
C PRO A 95 -0.90 -1.15 21.96
N ILE A 96 -2.06 -0.49 22.02
CA ILE A 96 -2.94 -0.36 20.87
C ILE A 96 -2.24 0.45 19.77
N PHE A 97 -1.57 1.53 20.14
CA PHE A 97 -0.84 2.40 19.22
C PHE A 97 0.31 1.65 18.54
N LEU A 98 1.24 1.06 19.30
CA LEU A 98 2.42 0.38 18.73
C LEU A 98 2.04 -0.83 17.88
N GLY A 99 1.14 -1.69 18.38
CA GLY A 99 0.67 -2.83 17.62
C GLY A 99 -0.07 -2.43 16.33
N SER A 100 -0.88 -1.36 16.37
CA SER A 100 -1.59 -0.85 15.20
C SER A 100 -0.68 -0.19 14.19
N GLU A 101 0.33 0.57 14.64
CA GLU A 101 1.35 1.19 13.77
C GLU A 101 2.04 0.12 12.93
N ILE A 102 2.47 -0.96 13.58
CA ILE A 102 3.19 -2.04 12.91
C ILE A 102 2.25 -2.82 11.99
N LEU A 103 1.04 -3.13 12.46
CA LEU A 103 0.04 -3.84 11.68
C LEU A 103 -0.31 -3.10 10.38
N PHE A 104 -0.71 -1.84 10.48
CA PHE A 104 -1.17 -1.08 9.31
C PHE A 104 -0.03 -0.75 8.36
N ASN A 105 1.15 -0.39 8.86
CA ASN A 105 2.30 -0.09 8.02
C ASN A 105 2.75 -1.32 7.24
N THR A 106 2.72 -2.49 7.87
CA THR A 106 3.04 -3.78 7.24
C THR A 106 1.96 -4.16 6.22
N LEU A 107 0.67 -4.05 6.58
CA LEU A 107 -0.44 -4.33 5.67
C LEU A 107 -0.42 -3.47 4.41
N ILE A 108 -0.20 -2.16 4.54
CA ILE A 108 -0.12 -1.22 3.41
C ILE A 108 0.95 -1.71 2.42
N LEU A 109 2.12 -2.10 2.93
CA LEU A 109 3.24 -2.54 2.11
C LEU A 109 2.94 -3.87 1.40
N TYR A 110 2.48 -4.88 2.15
CA TYR A 110 2.14 -6.20 1.62
C TYR A 110 0.94 -6.18 0.65
N LEU A 111 -0.08 -5.37 0.91
CA LEU A 111 -1.20 -5.19 -0.02
C LEU A 111 -0.77 -4.48 -1.30
N THR A 112 0.16 -3.52 -1.23
CA THR A 112 0.74 -2.88 -2.41
C THR A 112 1.52 -3.89 -3.26
N ILE A 113 2.33 -4.75 -2.61
CA ILE A 113 3.00 -5.89 -3.26
C ILE A 113 1.97 -6.82 -3.93
N CYS A 114 0.87 -7.14 -3.23
CA CYS A 114 -0.20 -7.99 -3.76
C CYS A 114 -0.85 -7.38 -5.01
N ILE A 115 -1.09 -6.05 -5.02
CA ILE A 115 -1.60 -5.33 -6.19
C ILE A 115 -0.62 -5.48 -7.35
N ASN A 116 0.68 -5.24 -7.14
CA ASN A 116 1.68 -5.39 -8.20
C ASN A 116 1.70 -6.80 -8.80
N PHE A 117 1.72 -7.84 -7.95
CA PHE A 117 1.65 -9.22 -8.43
C PHE A 117 0.38 -9.49 -9.25
N HIS A 118 -0.77 -8.97 -8.80
CA HIS A 118 -2.03 -9.14 -9.52
C HIS A 118 -2.01 -8.44 -10.88
N VAL A 119 -1.49 -7.21 -10.94
CA VAL A 119 -1.36 -6.42 -12.17
C VAL A 119 -0.41 -7.09 -13.15
N ILE A 120 0.76 -7.56 -12.70
CA ILE A 120 1.71 -8.33 -13.50
C ILE A 120 1.05 -9.59 -14.04
N SER A 121 0.36 -10.36 -13.19
CA SER A 121 -0.32 -11.59 -13.61
C SER A 121 -1.41 -11.32 -14.64
N LYS A 122 -2.18 -10.23 -14.47
CA LYS A 122 -3.19 -9.80 -15.42
C LYS A 122 -2.59 -9.36 -16.76
N SER A 123 -1.46 -8.66 -16.73
CA SER A 123 -0.74 -8.23 -17.93
C SER A 123 -0.19 -9.43 -18.70
N ASN A 124 0.42 -10.41 -18.00
CA ASN A 124 0.92 -11.65 -18.61
C ASN A 124 -0.20 -12.48 -19.24
N LEU A 125 -1.34 -12.61 -18.55
CA LEU A 125 -2.49 -13.31 -19.08
C LEU A 125 -2.99 -12.65 -20.37
N HIS A 126 -3.01 -11.31 -20.40
CA HIS A 126 -3.39 -10.57 -21.60
C HIS A 126 -2.42 -10.79 -22.76
N GLU A 127 -1.12 -10.74 -22.51
CA GLU A 127 -0.11 -10.99 -23.54
C GLU A 127 -0.24 -12.41 -24.12
N PHE A 128 -0.47 -13.40 -23.26
CA PHE A 128 -0.70 -14.79 -23.68
C PHE A 128 -1.97 -14.94 -24.52
N GLU A 129 -3.07 -14.26 -24.13
CA GLU A 129 -4.31 -14.23 -24.91
C GLU A 129 -4.09 -13.62 -26.30
N MET A 130 -3.35 -12.51 -26.40
CA MET A 130 -3.03 -11.86 -27.68
C MET A 130 -2.18 -12.76 -28.59
N GLN A 131 -1.13 -13.41 -28.04
CA GLN A 131 -0.30 -14.31 -28.82
C GLN A 131 -1.08 -15.52 -29.34
N ASN A 132 -1.98 -16.08 -28.53
CA ASN A 132 -2.80 -17.21 -28.96
C ASN A 132 -3.90 -16.83 -29.96
N SER A 133 -4.45 -15.61 -29.87
CA SER A 133 -5.39 -15.14 -30.90
C SER A 133 -4.72 -14.94 -32.25
N ILE A 134 -3.44 -14.54 -32.28
CA ILE A 134 -2.66 -14.40 -33.51
C ILE A 134 -2.28 -15.77 -34.08
N LYS A 135 -1.99 -16.77 -33.22
CA LYS A 135 -1.59 -18.12 -33.61
C LYS A 135 -2.75 -19.04 -34.07
N ASN A 136 -4.01 -18.63 -33.95
CA ASN A 136 -5.15 -19.39 -34.47
C ASN A 136 -5.37 -19.04 -35.95
N PRO A 137 -4.89 -19.86 -36.91
CA PRO A 137 -4.85 -19.51 -38.33
C PRO A 137 -6.11 -19.94 -39.09
N LEU A 138 -7.18 -20.40 -38.40
CA LEU A 138 -8.42 -20.85 -39.05
C LEU A 138 -9.24 -19.72 -39.70
N THR A 139 -8.72 -18.49 -39.68
CA THR A 139 -9.23 -17.32 -40.41
C THR A 139 -8.14 -16.59 -41.20
N ALA A 140 -6.92 -17.13 -41.30
CA ALA A 140 -5.77 -16.49 -41.96
C ALA A 140 -5.33 -17.20 -43.25
N ASN A 141 -6.24 -17.96 -43.90
CA ASN A 141 -6.13 -18.34 -45.30
C ASN A 141 -7.27 -17.65 -46.03
N ASN A 142 -7.07 -16.41 -46.49
CA ASN A 142 -8.00 -15.81 -47.45
C ASN A 142 -7.36 -14.79 -48.38
N ASP A 143 -6.04 -14.61 -48.36
CA ASP A 143 -5.35 -13.80 -49.34
C ASP A 143 -4.02 -14.51 -49.64
N ASP A 144 -4.05 -15.42 -50.61
CA ASP A 144 -3.03 -15.63 -51.65
C ASP A 144 -3.31 -16.94 -52.40
N ASP A 145 -3.70 -16.74 -53.66
CA ASP A 145 -3.56 -17.62 -54.83
C ASP A 145 -4.27 -18.98 -54.91
N ASP A 146 -5.19 -19.01 -55.89
CA ASP A 146 -5.42 -20.03 -56.92
C ASP A 146 -5.02 -21.51 -56.68
N ASP A 147 -5.95 -22.37 -57.11
CA ASP A 147 -5.80 -23.81 -57.33
C ASP A 147 -5.62 -24.71 -56.09
N SER A 148 -6.75 -25.20 -55.57
CA SER A 148 -7.24 -26.51 -56.01
C SER A 148 -8.26 -27.09 -55.03
N SER A 149 -9.39 -27.47 -55.61
CA SER A 149 -10.40 -28.36 -55.06
C SER A 149 -9.81 -29.49 -54.20
N LYS A 150 -10.12 -29.50 -52.89
CA LYS A 150 -10.42 -30.69 -52.07
C LYS A 150 -10.55 -30.33 -50.59
N SER A 151 -11.79 -30.16 -50.14
CA SER A 151 -12.22 -30.58 -48.81
C SER A 151 -13.75 -30.63 -48.78
N LEU A 152 -14.27 -31.63 -49.49
CA LEU A 152 -15.63 -32.13 -49.34
C LEU A 152 -15.85 -32.57 -47.89
N ILE A 153 -16.44 -31.72 -47.06
CA ILE A 153 -17.21 -32.17 -45.90
C ILE A 153 -18.66 -31.93 -46.26
N GLY A 154 -19.28 -33.02 -46.73
CA GLY A 154 -20.66 -33.07 -47.17
C GLY A 154 -21.61 -32.62 -46.07
N ARG A 155 -22.41 -31.60 -46.41
CA ARG A 155 -23.75 -31.43 -45.88
C ARG A 155 -24.57 -32.67 -46.26
N THR A 156 -24.80 -33.56 -45.30
CA THR A 156 -26.02 -34.37 -45.31
C THR A 156 -26.69 -34.29 -43.95
N SER A 157 -27.95 -33.88 -44.03
CA SER A 157 -28.95 -33.81 -43.00
C SER A 157 -29.12 -35.14 -42.28
N ASN A 158 -28.87 -35.18 -40.96
CA ASN A 158 -29.64 -35.97 -40.01
C ASN A 158 -29.36 -35.50 -38.56
N GLN A 159 -30.23 -34.62 -38.09
CA GLN A 159 -30.92 -34.72 -36.80
C GLN A 159 -30.25 -35.57 -35.71
N LYS A 160 -29.24 -35.01 -35.04
CA LYS A 160 -29.22 -34.91 -33.57
C LYS A 160 -28.64 -33.55 -33.25
N SER A 161 -29.48 -32.69 -32.68
CA SER A 161 -29.08 -31.42 -32.06
C SER A 161 -28.15 -31.73 -30.90
N TYR A 162 -26.89 -32.05 -31.19
CA TYR A 162 -25.79 -31.75 -30.29
C TYR A 162 -25.73 -30.24 -30.27
N ARG A 163 -26.50 -29.68 -29.34
CA ARG A 163 -26.30 -28.36 -28.79
C ARG A 163 -24.83 -28.36 -28.37
N ASN A 164 -23.95 -27.93 -29.27
CA ASN A 164 -22.59 -27.57 -28.94
C ASN A 164 -22.75 -26.39 -27.99
N ILE A 165 -22.93 -26.72 -26.72
CA ILE A 165 -22.61 -25.84 -25.62
C ILE A 165 -21.10 -25.74 -25.72
N THR A 166 -20.62 -24.91 -26.64
CA THR A 166 -19.32 -24.28 -26.54
C THR A 166 -19.43 -23.44 -25.28
N ILE A 167 -19.21 -24.12 -24.14
CA ILE A 167 -18.99 -23.47 -22.86
C ILE A 167 -17.85 -22.52 -23.18
N ASN A 168 -18.18 -21.24 -23.30
CA ASN A 168 -17.23 -20.22 -23.68
C ASN A 168 -16.33 -20.00 -22.46
N TYR A 169 -15.36 -20.88 -22.28
CA TYR A 169 -14.43 -20.91 -21.15
C TYR A 169 -13.60 -19.61 -21.10
N GLN A 170 -13.54 -18.83 -22.18
CA GLN A 170 -12.95 -17.49 -22.22
C GLN A 170 -13.61 -16.51 -21.25
N ASN A 171 -14.93 -16.58 -21.05
CA ASN A 171 -15.63 -15.63 -20.17
C ASN A 171 -15.58 -16.02 -18.69
N LYS A 172 -15.29 -17.28 -18.36
CA LYS A 172 -15.31 -17.77 -16.97
C LYS A 172 -13.92 -17.76 -16.29
N LYS A 173 -12.83 -17.58 -17.05
CA LYS A 173 -11.44 -17.68 -16.55
C LYS A 173 -10.68 -16.35 -16.44
N SER A 174 -11.34 -15.19 -16.67
CA SER A 174 -10.65 -13.89 -16.75
C SER A 174 -10.39 -13.19 -15.41
N SER A 175 -10.92 -13.71 -14.29
CA SER A 175 -10.71 -13.12 -12.96
C SER A 175 -9.78 -13.97 -12.12
N ILE A 176 -8.50 -13.56 -12.02
CA ILE A 176 -7.55 -14.08 -11.05
C ILE A 176 -8.06 -13.71 -9.65
N SER A 177 -8.36 -14.71 -8.82
CA SER A 177 -8.87 -14.50 -7.46
C SER A 177 -7.78 -13.94 -6.56
N VAL A 178 -8.11 -12.90 -5.79
CA VAL A 178 -7.18 -12.20 -4.86
C VAL A 178 -7.61 -12.37 -3.41
N ILE A 179 -8.79 -12.94 -3.17
CA ILE A 179 -9.36 -13.06 -1.81
C ILE A 179 -8.46 -13.91 -0.93
N PHE A 180 -8.05 -15.09 -1.41
CA PHE A 180 -7.19 -16.01 -0.65
C PHE A 180 -5.83 -15.38 -0.27
N PRO A 181 -5.03 -14.84 -1.21
CA PRO A 181 -3.77 -14.19 -0.84
C PRO A 181 -3.99 -12.98 0.07
N SER A 182 -5.04 -12.17 -0.13
CA SER A 182 -5.33 -11.06 0.79
C SER A 182 -5.60 -11.52 2.23
N VAL A 183 -6.44 -12.54 2.41
CA VAL A 183 -6.75 -13.08 3.75
C VAL A 183 -5.48 -13.61 4.43
N LEU A 184 -4.63 -14.31 3.69
CA LEU A 184 -3.35 -14.81 4.20
C LEU A 184 -2.43 -13.66 4.63
N LEU A 185 -2.39 -12.55 3.88
CA LEU A 185 -1.61 -11.38 4.25
C LEU A 185 -2.10 -10.75 5.56
N TRP A 186 -3.41 -10.71 5.81
CA TRP A 186 -3.95 -10.27 7.10
C TRP A 186 -3.45 -11.12 8.25
N PHE A 187 -3.51 -12.44 8.12
CA PHE A 187 -3.01 -13.35 9.16
C PHE A 187 -1.52 -13.17 9.43
N ILE A 188 -0.70 -13.02 8.38
CA ILE A 188 0.74 -12.77 8.51
C ILE A 188 1.00 -11.44 9.21
N CYS A 189 0.36 -10.35 8.75
CA CYS A 189 0.60 -9.02 9.32
C CYS A 189 0.13 -8.93 10.78
N LEU A 190 -0.99 -9.57 11.11
CA LEU A 190 -1.48 -9.67 12.48
C LEU A 190 -0.52 -10.49 13.35
N SER A 191 0.02 -11.59 12.83
CA SER A 191 1.01 -12.40 13.55
C SER A 191 2.30 -11.62 13.85
N ILE A 192 2.76 -10.79 12.89
CA ILE A 192 3.94 -9.94 13.05
C ILE A 192 3.71 -8.85 14.11
N SER A 193 2.49 -8.35 14.27
CA SER A 193 2.19 -7.28 15.23
C SER A 193 1.84 -7.77 16.65
N ILE A 194 1.56 -9.06 16.86
CA ILE A 194 1.24 -9.63 18.19
C ILE A 194 2.28 -9.26 19.26
N PRO A 195 3.60 -9.40 19.03
CA PRO A 195 4.57 -9.09 20.07
C PRO A 195 4.50 -7.63 20.54
N GLU A 196 4.18 -6.75 19.61
CA GLU A 196 4.10 -5.30 19.83
C GLU A 196 2.81 -4.91 20.54
N PHE A 197 1.72 -5.68 20.36
CA PHE A 197 0.54 -5.56 21.21
C PHE A 197 0.77 -6.10 22.63
N SER A 198 1.65 -7.08 22.80
CA SER A 198 1.82 -7.79 24.08
C SER A 198 2.91 -7.21 24.98
N LEU A 199 3.95 -6.61 24.41
CA LEU A 199 5.18 -6.24 25.14
C LEU A 199 5.37 -4.72 25.28
N SER A 200 4.50 -3.95 24.65
CA SER A 200 4.49 -2.49 24.76
C SER A 200 3.90 -2.04 26.09
N SER A 201 4.45 -0.95 26.64
CA SER A 201 3.97 -0.31 27.84
C SER A 201 4.40 1.16 27.89
N ALA A 202 3.65 1.96 28.64
CA ALA A 202 4.03 3.34 28.93
C ALA A 202 4.94 3.37 30.16
N VAL A 203 6.19 3.77 29.98
CA VAL A 203 7.21 3.85 31.03
C VAL A 203 7.43 5.30 31.41
N LYS A 204 7.38 5.61 32.71
CA LYS A 204 7.65 6.94 33.25
C LYS A 204 9.15 7.09 33.52
N LEU A 205 9.80 8.04 32.87
CA LEU A 205 11.19 8.39 33.11
C LEU A 205 11.30 9.45 34.21
N LYS A 206 12.52 9.60 34.76
CA LYS A 206 12.86 10.68 35.69
C LYS A 206 12.56 12.02 35.00
N ASN A 207 11.91 12.96 35.70
CA ASN A 207 11.41 14.26 35.23
C ASN A 207 9.99 14.31 34.61
N HIS A 208 9.05 13.42 35.01
CA HIS A 208 7.65 13.43 34.56
C HIS A 208 7.39 13.15 33.06
N PHE A 209 8.41 12.73 32.31
CA PHE A 209 8.24 12.28 30.93
C PHE A 209 7.73 10.84 30.89
N THR A 210 6.75 10.57 30.03
CA THR A 210 6.25 9.21 29.81
C THR A 210 6.60 8.82 28.39
N MET A 211 7.13 7.62 28.17
CA MET A 211 7.44 7.10 26.85
C MET A 211 6.65 5.83 26.60
N CYS A 212 6.12 5.67 25.39
CA CYS A 212 5.52 4.42 24.96
C CYS A 212 6.60 3.56 24.29
N THR A 213 6.97 2.45 24.94
CA THR A 213 8.10 1.61 24.52
C THR A 213 7.83 0.13 24.75
N VAL A 214 8.62 -0.73 24.12
CA VAL A 214 8.54 -2.19 24.31
C VAL A 214 9.45 -2.58 25.48
N VAL A 215 8.86 -3.18 26.51
CA VAL A 215 9.54 -3.60 27.74
C VAL A 215 9.89 -5.09 27.59
N ASP A 216 11.09 -5.40 27.12
CA ASP A 216 11.59 -6.79 27.13
C ASP A 216 13.10 -6.86 27.38
N ILE A 217 13.46 -7.63 28.40
CA ILE A 217 14.84 -7.83 28.90
C ILE A 217 15.45 -9.12 28.33
N TYR A 218 14.65 -10.10 27.88
CA TYR A 218 15.13 -11.47 27.60
C TYR A 218 14.93 -11.94 26.15
N PHE A 219 13.83 -11.61 25.47
CA PHE A 219 13.57 -12.10 24.09
C PHE A 219 13.79 -11.04 23.00
N ASN A 220 14.18 -9.83 23.41
CA ASN A 220 14.12 -8.64 22.57
C ASN A 220 14.96 -8.75 21.28
N LYS A 221 16.19 -9.28 21.35
CA LYS A 221 17.12 -9.23 20.21
C LYS A 221 16.67 -10.06 19.00
N LEU A 222 16.34 -11.34 19.22
CA LEU A 222 15.90 -12.22 18.13
C LEU A 222 14.58 -11.72 17.55
N MET A 223 13.65 -11.31 18.41
CA MET A 223 12.34 -10.83 18.01
C MET A 223 12.42 -9.51 17.22
N GLN A 224 13.21 -8.54 17.68
CA GLN A 224 13.45 -7.29 16.94
C GLN A 224 14.10 -7.54 15.58
N HIS A 225 15.06 -8.46 15.49
CA HIS A 225 15.67 -8.84 14.21
C HIS A 225 14.65 -9.47 13.26
N LEU A 226 13.84 -10.42 13.75
CA LEU A 226 12.77 -11.02 12.95
C LEU A 226 11.75 -9.98 12.50
N LEU A 227 11.36 -9.07 13.40
CA LEU A 227 10.43 -7.99 13.08
C LEU A 227 10.99 -7.10 11.97
N VAL A 228 12.25 -6.67 12.04
CA VAL A 228 12.88 -5.90 10.96
C VAL A 228 12.98 -6.69 9.66
N VAL A 229 13.27 -7.99 9.72
CA VAL A 229 13.32 -8.84 8.52
C VAL A 229 11.97 -8.90 7.82
N PHE A 230 10.91 -9.24 8.54
CA PHE A 230 9.57 -9.40 7.96
C PHE A 230 8.86 -8.07 7.66
N ARG A 231 9.17 -7.01 8.40
CA ARG A 231 8.57 -5.68 8.20
C ARG A 231 9.28 -4.85 7.13
N ILE A 232 10.61 -5.00 6.99
CA ILE A 232 11.44 -4.10 6.19
C ILE A 232 12.23 -4.87 5.13
N LEU A 233 13.13 -5.76 5.55
CA LEU A 233 14.14 -6.33 4.64
C LEU A 233 13.57 -7.26 3.57
N ILE A 234 12.46 -7.95 3.85
CA ILE A 234 11.75 -8.76 2.86
C ILE A 234 10.87 -7.89 1.95
N PRO A 235 9.91 -7.11 2.50
CA PRO A 235 8.92 -6.47 1.64
C PRO A 235 9.47 -5.25 0.87
N LEU A 236 10.48 -4.52 1.38
CA LEU A 236 10.99 -3.33 0.70
C LEU A 236 11.77 -3.66 -0.59
N PRO A 237 12.75 -4.58 -0.61
CA PRO A 237 13.39 -5.00 -1.86
C PRO A 237 12.41 -5.69 -2.81
N LEU A 238 11.45 -6.46 -2.29
CA LEU A 238 10.40 -7.08 -3.10
C LEU A 238 9.54 -6.02 -3.79
N LEU A 239 9.12 -4.97 -3.08
CA LEU A 239 8.36 -3.87 -3.67
C LEU A 239 9.18 -3.15 -4.76
N LEU A 240 10.47 -2.88 -4.52
CA LEU A 240 11.35 -2.25 -5.51
C LEU A 240 11.49 -3.12 -6.77
N LEU A 241 11.73 -4.42 -6.61
CA LEU A 241 11.81 -5.35 -7.74
C LEU A 241 10.50 -5.38 -8.53
N LEU A 242 9.36 -5.42 -7.85
CA LEU A 242 8.05 -5.39 -8.50
C LEU A 242 7.75 -4.06 -9.20
N MET A 243 8.20 -2.94 -8.64
CA MET A 243 8.07 -1.64 -9.29
C MET A 243 8.87 -1.60 -10.60
N ILE A 244 10.09 -2.15 -10.60
CA ILE A 244 10.93 -2.25 -11.80
C ILE A 244 10.27 -3.16 -12.85
N THR A 245 9.71 -4.31 -12.45
CA THR A 245 9.06 -5.23 -13.41
C THR A 245 7.78 -4.61 -13.99
N VAL A 246 6.96 -3.92 -13.19
CA VAL A 246 5.80 -3.17 -13.69
C VAL A 246 6.22 -2.08 -14.69
N ALA A 247 7.30 -1.34 -14.40
CA ALA A 247 7.84 -0.34 -15.32
C ALA A 247 8.32 -0.96 -16.63
N ALA A 248 9.07 -2.07 -16.57
CA ALA A 248 9.53 -2.80 -17.75
C ALA A 248 8.36 -3.31 -18.60
N MET A 249 7.31 -3.85 -17.97
CA MET A 249 6.09 -4.27 -18.65
C MET A 249 5.36 -3.11 -19.34
N TYR A 250 5.25 -1.97 -18.66
CA TYR A 250 4.66 -0.77 -19.25
C TYR A 250 5.43 -0.30 -20.49
N LEU A 251 6.77 -0.25 -20.41
CA LEU A 251 7.62 0.12 -21.55
C LEU A 251 7.49 -0.87 -22.72
N ARG A 252 7.41 -2.18 -22.43
CA ARG A 252 7.19 -3.21 -23.45
C ARG A 252 5.83 -3.06 -24.12
N SER A 253 4.78 -2.82 -23.34
CA SER A 253 3.42 -2.59 -23.85
C SER A 253 3.31 -1.30 -24.69
N LYS A 254 4.17 -0.30 -24.46
CA LYS A 254 4.25 0.88 -25.31
C LYS A 254 4.85 0.57 -26.69
N LYS A 255 5.95 -0.19 -26.74
CA LYS A 255 6.63 -0.55 -28.00
C LYS A 255 5.74 -1.35 -28.95
N VAL A 256 4.91 -2.26 -28.42
CA VAL A 256 4.02 -3.09 -29.25
C VAL A 256 2.93 -2.27 -29.95
N ASP A 257 2.42 -1.22 -29.31
CA ASP A 257 1.40 -0.34 -29.93
C ASP A 257 1.96 0.46 -31.11
N ASP A 258 3.24 0.85 -31.05
CA ASP A 258 3.90 1.61 -32.11
C ASP A 258 4.11 0.74 -33.38
N ASP A 259 4.25 -0.58 -33.22
CA ASP A 259 4.60 -1.52 -34.31
C ASP A 259 3.37 -2.17 -34.97
N THR A 260 2.24 -2.32 -34.25
CA THR A 260 1.14 -3.23 -34.68
C THR A 260 -0.11 -2.52 -35.26
N GLY A 261 -0.04 -1.22 -35.60
CA GLY A 261 -1.11 -0.57 -36.39
C GLY A 261 -2.51 -0.55 -35.74
N LYS A 262 -2.67 0.23 -34.66
CA LYS A 262 -3.87 0.94 -34.11
C LYS A 262 -5.33 0.48 -34.25
N ASN A 263 -5.70 -0.66 -34.84
CA ASN A 263 -7.12 -0.96 -35.07
C ASN A 263 -7.58 -2.25 -34.38
N ILE A 264 -8.62 -2.10 -33.55
CA ILE A 264 -9.57 -3.10 -32.99
C ILE A 264 -9.30 -3.57 -31.54
N LEU A 265 -8.05 -3.59 -31.01
CA LEU A 265 -7.80 -4.05 -29.63
C LEU A 265 -7.66 -2.94 -28.55
N ASP A 266 -7.78 -1.68 -28.95
CA ASP A 266 -7.32 -0.51 -28.16
C ASP A 266 -7.94 -0.42 -26.75
N LYS A 267 -9.24 -0.69 -26.59
CA LYS A 267 -9.92 -0.45 -25.31
C LYS A 267 -9.49 -1.42 -24.20
N LYS A 268 -9.19 -2.68 -24.51
CA LYS A 268 -8.74 -3.66 -23.50
C LYS A 268 -7.29 -3.38 -23.10
N THR A 269 -6.45 -3.05 -24.08
CA THR A 269 -5.05 -2.66 -23.90
C THR A 269 -4.91 -1.36 -23.10
N GLU A 270 -5.73 -0.35 -23.39
CA GLU A 270 -5.74 0.93 -22.66
C GLU A 270 -6.08 0.75 -21.17
N ASN A 271 -7.07 -0.08 -20.85
CA ASN A 271 -7.43 -0.39 -19.46
C ASN A 271 -6.27 -1.06 -18.71
N ILE A 272 -5.52 -1.96 -19.35
CA ILE A 272 -4.37 -2.63 -18.74
C ILE A 272 -3.22 -1.64 -18.53
N LYS A 273 -2.94 -0.76 -19.50
CA LYS A 273 -1.95 0.31 -19.37
C LYS A 273 -2.30 1.25 -18.21
N SER A 274 -3.55 1.66 -18.10
CA SER A 274 -4.01 2.49 -16.98
C SER A 274 -3.81 1.81 -15.63
N ILE A 275 -4.08 0.50 -15.54
CA ILE A 275 -3.84 -0.28 -14.33
C ILE A 275 -2.34 -0.43 -14.01
N LEU A 276 -1.48 -0.62 -15.01
CA LEU A 276 -0.02 -0.67 -14.85
C LEU A 276 0.52 0.66 -14.31
N VAL A 277 0.10 1.78 -14.89
CA VAL A 277 0.48 3.14 -14.43
C VAL A 277 0.01 3.38 -13.01
N PHE A 278 -1.24 3.00 -12.70
CA PHE A 278 -1.78 3.06 -11.34
C PHE A 278 -0.89 2.29 -10.35
N SER A 279 -0.54 1.04 -10.67
CA SER A 279 0.31 0.17 -9.83
C SER A 279 1.70 0.76 -9.61
N PHE A 280 2.29 1.33 -10.67
CA PHE A 280 3.59 1.97 -10.62
C PHE A 280 3.58 3.20 -9.71
N ILE A 281 2.62 4.12 -9.90
CA ILE A 281 2.51 5.34 -9.08
C ILE A 281 2.20 4.99 -7.62
N LEU A 282 1.33 4.01 -7.39
CA LEU A 282 1.02 3.52 -6.04
C LEU A 282 2.29 3.01 -5.33
N SER A 283 3.11 2.24 -6.05
CA SER A 283 4.39 1.73 -5.53
C SER A 283 5.40 2.84 -5.28
N ALA A 284 5.51 3.81 -6.19
CA ALA A 284 6.40 4.95 -6.05
C ALA A 284 6.04 5.81 -4.83
N ILE A 285 4.75 6.10 -4.62
CA ILE A 285 4.27 6.78 -3.40
C ILE A 285 4.67 5.98 -2.16
N GLY A 286 4.48 4.66 -2.18
CA GLY A 286 4.86 3.77 -1.09
C GLY A 286 6.36 3.80 -0.77
N VAL A 287 7.23 3.70 -1.78
CA VAL A 287 8.69 3.74 -1.61
C VAL A 287 9.15 5.10 -1.11
N ILE A 288 8.75 6.20 -1.75
CA ILE A 288 9.20 7.56 -1.41
C ILE A 288 8.82 7.92 0.04
N SER A 289 7.61 7.54 0.45
CA SER A 289 7.10 7.84 1.80
C SER A 289 7.64 6.90 2.88
N SER A 290 7.78 5.60 2.58
CA SER A 290 8.15 4.59 3.58
C SER A 290 9.65 4.44 3.76
N PHE A 291 10.43 4.59 2.68
CA PHE A 291 11.88 4.33 2.70
C PHE A 291 12.63 5.14 3.78
N PRO A 292 12.44 6.47 3.92
CA PRO A 292 13.16 7.24 4.93
C PRO A 292 12.89 6.76 6.36
N ARG A 293 11.62 6.46 6.68
CA ARG A 293 11.20 5.98 8.00
C ARG A 293 11.77 4.59 8.31
N GLN A 294 11.74 3.68 7.33
CA GLN A 294 12.30 2.34 7.51
C GLN A 294 13.83 2.36 7.62
N PHE A 295 14.49 3.23 6.86
CA PHE A 295 15.95 3.39 6.94
C PHE A 295 16.40 3.84 8.33
N ILE A 296 15.72 4.85 8.90
CA ILE A 296 15.96 5.33 10.26
C ILE A 296 15.74 4.21 11.29
N SER A 297 14.72 3.38 11.10
CA SER A 297 14.43 2.22 11.97
C SER A 297 15.56 1.19 11.95
N VAL A 298 16.09 0.89 10.76
CA VAL A 298 17.22 -0.05 10.61
C VAL A 298 18.49 0.53 11.22
N MET A 299 18.80 1.81 10.96
CA MET A 299 19.98 2.47 11.52
C MET A 299 19.95 2.48 13.04
N HIS A 300 18.79 2.74 13.63
CA HIS A 300 18.59 2.69 15.08
C HIS A 300 18.91 1.31 15.65
N LEU A 301 18.34 0.25 15.05
CA LEU A 301 18.57 -1.12 15.50
C LEU A 301 20.04 -1.53 15.37
N MET A 302 20.71 -1.16 14.28
CA MET A 302 22.12 -1.52 14.04
C MET A 302 23.08 -0.87 15.04
N ASN A 303 22.72 0.29 15.59
CA ASN A 303 23.56 1.02 16.53
C ASN A 303 23.23 0.77 18.00
N GLN A 304 22.14 0.05 18.29
CA GLN A 304 21.82 -0.32 19.66
C GLN A 304 22.94 -1.24 20.17
N LYS A 305 23.95 -0.66 20.83
CA LYS A 305 24.99 -1.41 21.53
C LYS A 305 24.29 -2.12 22.68
N PHE A 306 24.14 -3.43 22.56
CA PHE A 306 23.63 -4.30 23.61
C PHE A 306 24.69 -4.43 24.71
N GLU A 307 24.89 -3.37 25.48
CA GLU A 307 25.70 -3.42 26.69
C GLU A 307 24.83 -4.01 27.80
N ASN A 308 25.25 -5.15 28.36
CA ASN A 308 24.44 -6.04 29.19
C ASN A 308 23.88 -5.43 30.49
N ASP A 309 24.30 -4.23 30.91
CA ASP A 309 24.03 -3.72 32.26
C ASP A 309 23.18 -2.43 32.32
N ASN A 310 22.81 -1.82 31.19
CA ASN A 310 22.05 -0.57 31.19
C ASN A 310 20.62 -0.75 30.65
N ILE A 311 19.69 -0.96 31.58
CA ILE A 311 18.22 -0.99 31.40
C ILE A 311 17.67 0.33 30.80
N VAL A 312 18.50 1.36 30.61
CA VAL A 312 18.11 2.72 30.21
C VAL A 312 18.14 2.94 28.68
N GLY A 313 18.52 1.93 27.89
CA GLY A 313 18.72 2.05 26.43
C GLY A 313 17.49 1.84 25.54
N PHE A 314 16.25 1.91 26.05
CA PHE A 314 15.05 1.61 25.27
C PHE A 314 14.48 2.86 24.60
N LYS A 315 15.10 3.30 23.50
CA LYS A 315 14.49 4.25 22.56
C LYS A 315 13.85 3.45 21.42
N MET A 316 12.62 3.80 21.03
CA MET A 316 11.86 3.08 20.00
C MET A 316 11.50 4.01 18.84
N VAL A 317 11.82 3.57 17.62
CA VAL A 317 11.40 4.24 16.38
C VAL A 317 9.93 3.90 16.13
N PRO A 318 9.06 4.87 15.81
CA PRO A 318 9.37 6.20 15.25
C PRO A 318 9.61 7.31 16.28
N LEU A 319 9.21 7.15 17.53
CA LEU A 319 9.08 8.26 18.48
C LEU A 319 10.43 8.83 18.93
N GLU A 320 11.44 7.98 19.12
CA GLU A 320 12.76 8.43 19.54
C GLU A 320 13.88 7.75 18.77
N ASN A 321 14.84 8.55 18.33
CA ASN A 321 16.06 8.06 17.69
C ASN A 321 17.27 8.87 18.16
N VAL A 322 18.39 8.19 18.43
CA VAL A 322 19.65 8.84 18.84
C VAL A 322 20.30 9.60 17.68
N PHE A 323 20.02 9.23 16.43
CA PHE A 323 20.70 9.74 15.24
C PHE A 323 20.04 10.95 14.60
N THR A 324 18.82 11.28 15.01
CA THR A 324 17.97 12.18 14.23
C THR A 324 17.20 13.07 15.17
N SER A 325 17.18 14.37 14.87
CA SER A 325 16.41 15.35 15.65
C SER A 325 14.91 15.07 15.54
N TYR A 326 14.14 15.43 16.58
CA TYR A 326 12.68 15.29 16.59
C TYR A 326 12.02 16.01 15.40
N LEU A 327 12.57 17.13 14.96
CA LEU A 327 12.09 17.84 13.77
C LEU A 327 12.12 16.95 12.53
N ILE A 328 13.24 16.27 12.27
CA ILE A 328 13.38 15.42 11.08
C ILE A 328 12.45 14.20 11.20
N ILE A 329 12.36 13.59 12.39
CA ILE A 329 11.43 12.48 12.65
C ILE A 329 9.99 12.91 12.38
N THR A 330 9.60 14.09 12.85
CA THR A 330 8.26 14.65 12.65
C THR A 330 7.98 14.91 11.17
N ILE A 331 8.92 15.50 10.43
CA ILE A 331 8.78 15.70 8.98
C ILE A 331 8.64 14.37 8.24
N ILE A 332 9.43 13.36 8.60
CA ILE A 332 9.35 12.03 8.00
C ILE A 332 8.01 11.36 8.34
N GLY A 333 7.50 11.52 9.56
CA GLY A 333 6.16 11.11 9.95
C GLY A 333 5.07 11.79 9.10
N ILE A 334 5.16 13.11 8.94
CA ILE A 334 4.25 13.90 8.08
C ILE A 334 4.27 13.39 6.64
N ILE A 335 5.45 13.18 6.05
CA ILE A 335 5.59 12.65 4.68
C ILE A 335 5.01 11.24 4.58
N TYR A 336 5.28 10.38 5.57
CA TYR A 336 4.78 9.02 5.63
C TYR A 336 3.25 8.98 5.62
N TYR A 337 2.61 9.72 6.51
CA TYR A 337 1.16 9.73 6.63
C TYR A 337 0.45 10.49 5.50
N SER A 338 1.12 11.49 4.89
CA SER A 338 0.62 12.18 3.70
C SER A 338 0.42 11.22 2.52
N ALA A 339 1.15 10.10 2.48
CA ALA A 339 0.99 9.08 1.45
C ALA A 339 -0.44 8.51 1.41
N GLY A 340 -1.13 8.38 2.55
CA GLY A 340 -2.52 7.92 2.61
C GLY A 340 -3.48 8.86 1.87
N THR A 341 -3.28 10.17 1.98
CA THR A 341 -4.05 11.17 1.23
C THR A 341 -3.75 11.10 -0.26
N PHE A 342 -2.47 10.99 -0.64
CA PHE A 342 -2.08 10.84 -2.05
C PHE A 342 -2.63 9.55 -2.67
N ARG A 343 -2.66 8.45 -1.92
CA ARG A 343 -3.33 7.20 -2.33
C ARG A 343 -4.82 7.41 -2.58
N GLY A 344 -5.52 8.11 -1.67
CA GLY A 344 -6.93 8.47 -1.85
C GLY A 344 -7.19 9.26 -3.15
N ILE A 345 -6.36 10.27 -3.43
CA ILE A 345 -6.41 11.04 -4.68
C ILE A 345 -6.16 10.13 -5.89
N LEU A 346 -5.13 9.28 -5.81
CA LEU A 346 -4.79 8.33 -6.87
C LEU A 346 -5.95 7.38 -7.18
N TYR A 347 -6.67 6.90 -6.17
CA TYR A 347 -7.82 6.01 -6.35
C TYR A 347 -8.93 6.68 -7.17
N VAL A 348 -9.23 7.95 -6.88
CA VAL A 348 -10.26 8.71 -7.59
C VAL A 348 -9.83 9.04 -9.02
N VAL A 349 -8.57 9.45 -9.20
CA VAL A 349 -8.07 9.96 -10.49
C VAL A 349 -7.68 8.85 -11.48
N MET A 350 -7.23 7.69 -11.01
CA MET A 350 -6.66 6.67 -11.90
C MET A 350 -7.47 5.39 -12.02
N LEU A 351 -8.35 5.04 -11.08
CA LEU A 351 -9.20 3.86 -11.29
C LEU A 351 -10.33 4.17 -12.29
N PRO A 352 -10.40 3.45 -13.43
CA PRO A 352 -11.42 3.69 -14.45
C PRO A 352 -12.83 3.41 -13.93
N GLU A 353 -13.00 2.41 -13.07
CA GLU A 353 -14.30 2.09 -12.48
C GLU A 353 -14.81 3.18 -11.54
N MET A 354 -13.90 3.84 -10.80
CA MET A 354 -14.26 4.96 -9.94
C MET A 354 -14.78 6.15 -10.74
N LYS A 355 -14.12 6.48 -11.87
CA LYS A 355 -14.58 7.53 -12.78
C LYS A 355 -15.99 7.27 -13.30
N ASN A 356 -16.28 6.03 -13.68
CA ASN A 356 -17.58 5.67 -14.22
C ASN A 356 -18.69 5.79 -13.17
N VAL A 357 -18.43 5.34 -11.94
CA VAL A 357 -19.42 5.40 -10.85
C VAL A 357 -19.65 6.83 -10.38
N LEU A 358 -18.58 7.62 -10.24
CA LEU A 358 -18.68 9.04 -9.88
C LEU A 358 -19.49 9.82 -10.93
N ARG A 359 -19.18 9.63 -12.22
CA ARG A 359 -19.96 10.24 -13.32
C ARG A 359 -21.43 9.85 -13.25
N TYR A 360 -21.73 8.56 -13.13
CA TYR A 360 -23.11 8.08 -13.07
C TYR A 360 -23.90 8.68 -11.89
N LYS A 361 -23.33 8.70 -10.69
CA LYS A 361 -24.00 9.25 -9.51
C LYS A 361 -24.18 10.77 -9.60
N ILE A 362 -23.19 11.51 -10.10
CA ILE A 362 -23.30 12.96 -10.30
C ILE A 362 -24.42 13.26 -11.30
N THR A 363 -24.47 12.55 -12.43
CA THR A 363 -25.54 12.71 -13.44
C THR A 363 -26.91 12.36 -12.88
N PHE A 364 -27.03 11.28 -12.09
CA PHE A 364 -28.29 10.87 -11.47
C PHE A 364 -28.81 11.90 -10.45
N CYS A 365 -27.94 12.45 -9.60
CA CYS A 365 -28.31 13.51 -8.66
C CYS A 365 -28.72 14.79 -9.38
N ASN A 366 -28.03 15.16 -10.46
CA ASN A 366 -28.35 16.37 -11.23
C ASN A 366 -29.74 16.25 -11.90
N ASN A 367 -30.04 15.09 -12.50
CA ASN A 367 -31.38 14.84 -13.09
C ASN A 367 -32.49 14.83 -12.03
N ARG A 368 -32.22 14.33 -10.82
CA ARG A 368 -33.21 14.34 -9.73
C ARG A 368 -33.51 15.76 -9.22
N ASN A 369 -32.52 16.65 -9.19
CA ASN A 369 -32.71 18.04 -8.81
C ASN A 369 -33.47 18.83 -9.90
N ASN A 370 -33.19 18.57 -11.17
CA ASN A 370 -33.94 19.19 -12.28
C ASN A 370 -35.44 18.82 -12.25
N ASN A 371 -35.77 17.55 -11.93
CA ASN A 371 -37.16 17.11 -11.81
C ASN A 371 -37.89 17.64 -10.56
N LYS A 372 -37.15 18.12 -9.54
CA LYS A 372 -37.74 18.75 -8.35
C LYS A 372 -38.01 20.25 -8.54
N ASN A 373 -37.27 20.90 -9.44
CA ASN A 373 -37.44 22.32 -9.75
C ASN A 373 -38.48 22.58 -10.86
N SER A 374 -39.04 21.51 -11.44
CA SER A 374 -40.07 21.56 -12.49
C SER A 374 -41.49 21.29 -11.97
N ILE A 375 -41.67 21.27 -10.64
CA ILE A 375 -42.96 21.20 -9.93
C ILE A 375 -43.05 22.47 -9.09
#